data_AF-A0A074Y917-F1
#
_entry.id   AF-A0A074Y917-F1
#
_cell.length_a   1.000
_cell.length_b   1.000
_cell.length_c   1.000
_cell.angle_alpha   90.00
_cell.angle_beta   90.00
_cell.angle_gamma   90.00
#
_symmetry.space_group_name_H-M   'P 1'
#
loop_
_entity.id
_entity.type
_entity.pdbx_description
1 polymer ?
#
loop_
_entity_poly.entity_id
_entity_poly.type
_entity_poly.pdbx_seq_one_letter_code
_entity_poly.pdbx_strand_id
1 'polypeptide(L)'
;MLAEVANYANDAAAVEKSLRLLQALVQIAAGTTSSAADAKTWSTARGHFALARRFLRLFKWIDFSQLTLQSWSSEQDSSRRILKTSKNALLGLYFFMEMFCIVNAMGITASPFLNALQHHALQVWFFAISVSLLLTFYDFLTIRSVTSSPTTKTQLSTSLLLDACDILIPGSAVGWISASSVTVGIASSISSVIAGKQIWNRVQKESREMQARRKERMSRKVRFGAGTKASDDEKEEMMEAEKKGSNSVVNGSVKAVENEVYGVKRRSKKA
;
A
#
# COMPACT_ATOMS: atom_id res chain seq x y z
N MET A 1 -13.05 -12.45 4.35
CA MET A 1 -12.80 -12.33 5.80
C MET A 1 -11.34 -12.57 6.19
N LEU A 2 -10.85 -13.80 6.43
CA LEU A 2 -9.47 -13.99 6.96
C LEU A 2 -8.37 -13.43 6.04
N ALA A 3 -8.47 -13.65 4.73
CA ALA A 3 -7.51 -13.10 3.77
C ALA A 3 -7.48 -11.55 3.75
N GLU A 4 -8.64 -10.91 3.92
CA GLU A 4 -8.74 -9.44 3.92
C GLU A 4 -8.13 -8.86 5.20
N VAL A 5 -8.35 -9.51 6.34
CA VAL A 5 -7.72 -9.15 7.62
C VAL A 5 -6.20 -9.34 7.52
N ALA A 6 -5.74 -10.44 6.94
CA ALA A 6 -4.32 -10.68 6.72
C ALA A 6 -3.69 -9.61 5.82
N ASN A 7 -4.36 -9.21 4.74
CA ASN A 7 -3.89 -8.13 3.89
C ASN A 7 -3.74 -6.81 4.67
N TYR A 8 -4.72 -6.48 5.52
CA TYR A 8 -4.68 -5.28 6.35
C TYR A 8 -3.55 -5.36 7.40
N ALA A 9 -3.38 -6.51 8.06
CA ALA A 9 -2.33 -6.71 9.06
C ALA A 9 -0.91 -6.69 8.47
N ASN A 10 -0.76 -7.01 7.17
CA ASN A 10 0.52 -6.96 6.47
C ASN A 10 0.90 -5.54 6.00
N ASP A 11 0.01 -4.55 6.11
CA ASP A 11 0.30 -3.16 5.78
C ASP A 11 0.74 -2.40 7.05
N ALA A 12 1.96 -1.86 7.05
CA ALA A 12 2.51 -1.20 8.23
C ALA A 12 1.71 0.06 8.63
N ALA A 13 1.11 0.77 7.68
CA ALA A 13 0.30 1.95 7.96
C ALA A 13 -1.05 1.54 8.61
N ALA A 14 -1.65 0.45 8.14
CA ALA A 14 -2.85 -0.15 8.75
C ALA A 14 -2.60 -0.56 10.21
N VAL A 15 -1.49 -1.26 10.48
CA VAL A 15 -1.11 -1.66 11.85
C VAL A 15 -0.88 -0.43 12.73
N GLU A 16 -0.19 0.60 12.22
CA GLU A 16 0.02 1.85 12.96
C GLU A 16 -1.30 2.53 13.36
N LYS A 17 -2.31 2.54 12.48
CA LYS A 17 -3.63 3.10 12.78
C LYS A 17 -4.41 2.24 13.78
N SER A 18 -4.30 0.91 13.71
CA SER A 18 -4.87 0.02 14.73
C SER A 18 -4.27 0.29 16.11
N LEU A 19 -2.95 0.42 16.19
CA LEU A 19 -2.26 0.78 17.44
C LEU A 19 -2.70 2.16 17.94
N ARG A 20 -2.97 3.11 17.04
CA ARG A 20 -3.48 4.44 17.42
C ARG A 20 -4.87 4.34 18.04
N LEU A 21 -5.74 3.51 17.48
CA LEU A 21 -7.06 3.27 18.04
C LEU A 21 -6.97 2.62 19.43
N LEU A 22 -6.13 1.59 19.60
CA LEU A 22 -5.91 0.95 20.90
C LEU A 22 -5.34 1.94 21.93
N GLN A 23 -4.36 2.75 21.55
CA GLN A 23 -3.81 3.81 22.38
C GLN A 23 -4.92 4.79 22.84
N ALA A 24 -5.83 5.15 21.94
CA ALA A 24 -6.91 6.08 22.21
C ALA A 24 -7.99 5.48 23.15
N LEU A 25 -8.35 4.20 22.96
CA LEU A 25 -9.28 3.48 23.84
C LEU A 25 -8.73 3.36 25.26
N VAL A 26 -7.45 2.99 25.38
CA VAL A 26 -6.77 2.90 26.67
C VAL A 26 -6.65 4.28 27.34
N GLN A 27 -6.43 5.34 26.56
CA GLN A 27 -6.44 6.71 27.06
C GLN A 27 -7.81 7.11 27.64
N ILE A 28 -8.90 6.71 26.98
CA ILE A 28 -10.27 6.94 27.50
C ILE A 28 -10.46 6.14 28.79
N ALA A 29 -10.11 4.85 28.82
CA ALA A 29 -10.23 4.01 30.01
C ALA A 29 -9.45 4.57 31.22
N ALA A 30 -8.24 5.09 30.98
CA ALA A 30 -7.43 5.75 32.01
C ALA A 30 -8.11 7.01 32.57
N GLY A 31 -8.87 7.74 31.74
CA GLY A 31 -9.56 8.96 32.13
C GLY A 31 -10.95 8.74 32.77
N THR A 32 -11.53 7.55 32.63
CA THR A 32 -12.87 7.23 33.15
C THR A 32 -12.86 6.32 34.38
N THR A 33 -11.73 5.68 34.70
CA THR A 33 -11.63 4.84 35.91
C THR A 33 -11.60 5.68 37.18
N SER A 34 -12.27 5.18 38.23
CA SER A 34 -12.27 5.80 39.56
C SER A 34 -11.05 5.39 40.41
N SER A 35 -10.35 4.32 40.02
CA SER A 35 -9.18 3.80 40.74
C SER A 35 -7.89 4.40 40.18
N ALA A 36 -7.10 5.05 41.04
CA ALA A 36 -5.79 5.61 40.67
C ALA A 36 -4.79 4.52 40.23
N ALA A 37 -4.87 3.32 40.80
CA ALA A 37 -4.03 2.19 40.42
C ALA A 37 -4.35 1.71 38.99
N ASP A 38 -5.63 1.63 38.65
CA ASP A 38 -6.06 1.24 37.31
C ASP A 38 -5.70 2.34 36.29
N ALA A 39 -5.90 3.61 36.65
CA ALA A 39 -5.53 4.75 35.79
C ALA A 39 -4.05 4.73 35.41
N LYS A 40 -3.18 4.40 36.38
CA LYS A 40 -1.75 4.23 36.15
C LYS A 40 -1.48 3.07 35.19
N THR A 41 -2.11 1.92 35.39
CA THR A 41 -1.96 0.72 34.55
C THR A 41 -2.36 1.00 33.09
N TRP A 42 -3.52 1.64 32.89
CA TRP A 42 -3.95 2.07 31.56
C TRP A 42 -2.99 3.09 30.95
N SER A 43 -2.49 4.05 31.73
CA SER A 43 -1.50 5.03 31.24
C SER A 43 -0.19 4.37 30.80
N THR A 44 0.26 3.33 31.51
CA THR A 44 1.42 2.51 31.10
C THR A 44 1.15 1.78 29.78
N ALA A 45 -0.01 1.12 29.65
CA ALA A 45 -0.40 0.45 28.41
C ALA A 45 -0.48 1.42 27.23
N ARG A 46 -1.02 2.63 27.43
CA ARG A 46 -1.01 3.71 26.44
C ARG A 46 0.42 4.06 26.01
N GLY A 47 1.35 4.15 26.96
CA GLY A 47 2.76 4.41 26.69
C GLY A 47 3.37 3.36 25.76
N HIS A 48 3.08 2.07 26.00
CA HIS A 48 3.56 0.98 25.14
C HIS A 48 2.99 1.05 23.72
N PHE A 49 1.68 1.33 23.55
CA PHE A 49 1.11 1.50 22.20
C PHE A 49 1.70 2.73 21.48
N ALA A 50 1.91 3.83 22.20
CA ALA A 50 2.56 5.01 21.64
C ALA A 50 4.00 4.70 21.19
N LEU A 51 4.76 3.94 21.99
CA LEU A 51 6.11 3.50 21.66
C LEU A 51 6.12 2.58 20.43
N ALA A 52 5.24 1.58 20.35
CA ALA A 52 5.11 0.70 19.19
C ALA A 52 4.89 1.50 17.88
N ARG A 53 4.05 2.55 17.94
CA ARG A 53 3.83 3.45 16.81
C ARG A 53 5.02 4.31 16.44
N ARG A 54 5.89 4.66 17.39
CA ARG A 54 7.13 5.39 17.11
C ARG A 54 8.07 4.52 16.28
N PHE A 55 8.19 3.22 16.60
CA PHE A 55 8.98 2.29 15.79
C PHE A 55 8.49 2.19 14.34
N LEU A 56 7.17 2.10 14.10
CA LEU A 56 6.60 2.05 12.74
C LEU A 56 6.75 3.36 11.94
N ARG A 57 7.16 4.45 12.59
CA ARG A 57 7.34 5.76 11.96
C ARG A 57 8.79 6.23 11.95
N LEU A 58 9.73 5.43 12.47
CA LEU A 58 11.11 5.83 12.74
C LEU A 58 11.81 6.47 11.53
N PHE A 59 11.61 5.89 10.34
CA PHE A 59 12.21 6.38 9.09
C PHE A 59 11.23 7.13 8.17
N LYS A 60 10.01 7.42 8.63
CA LYS A 60 9.03 8.14 7.80
C LYS A 60 9.47 9.55 7.42
N TRP A 61 10.43 10.14 8.14
CA TRP A 61 11.00 11.44 7.77
C TRP A 61 11.57 11.41 6.34
N ILE A 62 12.13 10.28 5.89
CA ILE A 62 12.68 10.11 4.53
C ILE A 62 11.58 10.26 3.49
N ASP A 63 10.44 9.60 3.70
CA ASP A 63 9.29 9.68 2.80
C ASP A 63 8.80 11.12 2.68
N PHE A 64 8.68 11.83 3.80
CA PHE A 64 8.25 13.22 3.81
C PHE A 64 9.28 14.17 3.20
N SER A 65 10.58 13.91 3.33
CA SER A 65 11.63 14.65 2.63
C SER A 65 11.51 14.46 1.11
N GLN A 66 11.27 13.25 0.62
CA GLN A 66 11.04 12.99 -0.80
C GLN A 66 9.77 13.68 -1.31
N LEU A 67 8.67 13.60 -0.55
CA LEU A 67 7.41 14.29 -0.86
C LEU A 67 7.56 15.81 -0.89
N THR A 68 8.46 16.37 -0.08
CA THR A 68 8.78 17.81 -0.08
C THR A 68 9.46 18.22 -1.38
N LEU A 69 10.47 17.46 -1.81
CA LEU A 69 11.17 17.71 -3.07
C LEU A 69 10.23 17.54 -4.27
N GLN A 70 9.39 16.51 -4.25
CA GLN A 70 8.41 16.28 -5.31
C GLN A 70 7.37 17.41 -5.37
N SER A 71 6.79 17.82 -4.23
CA SER A 71 5.82 18.92 -4.23
C SER A 71 6.43 20.23 -4.70
N TRP A 72 7.71 20.46 -4.44
CA TRP A 72 8.43 21.64 -4.91
C TRP A 72 8.60 21.65 -6.44
N SER A 73 8.91 20.50 -7.06
CA SER A 73 9.18 20.44 -8.50
C SER A 73 7.94 20.20 -9.36
N SER A 74 6.93 19.47 -8.87
CA SER A 74 5.79 19.02 -9.69
C SER A 74 4.56 19.93 -9.62
N GLU A 75 4.46 20.78 -8.60
CA GLU A 75 3.25 21.57 -8.35
C GLU A 75 3.28 22.90 -9.12
N GLN A 76 2.32 23.08 -10.03
CA GLN A 76 2.21 24.25 -10.89
C GLN A 76 1.75 25.49 -10.13
N ASP A 77 0.70 25.34 -9.32
CA ASP A 77 0.12 26.43 -8.53
C ASP A 77 1.09 26.87 -7.43
N SER A 78 1.58 28.11 -7.51
CA SER A 78 2.58 28.64 -6.55
C SER A 78 2.12 28.58 -5.10
N SER A 79 0.87 28.99 -4.81
CA SER A 79 0.33 28.98 -3.44
C SER A 79 0.19 27.55 -2.90
N ARG A 80 -0.30 26.64 -3.74
CA ARG A 80 -0.45 25.23 -3.40
C ARG A 80 0.90 24.55 -3.20
N ARG A 81 1.89 24.87 -4.04
CA ARG A 81 3.27 24.40 -3.96
C ARG A 81 3.87 24.75 -2.61
N ILE A 82 3.75 26.02 -2.19
CA ILE A 82 4.29 26.48 -0.91
C ILE A 82 3.61 25.75 0.25
N LEU A 83 2.27 25.73 0.30
CA LEU A 83 1.53 25.07 1.39
C LEU A 83 1.84 23.57 1.49
N LYS A 84 1.85 22.86 0.36
CA LYS A 84 2.11 21.42 0.31
C LYS A 84 3.56 21.09 0.68
N THR A 85 4.51 21.88 0.19
CA THR A 85 5.94 21.73 0.51
C THR A 85 6.16 22.01 2.00
N SER A 86 5.62 23.11 2.53
CA SER A 86 5.72 23.46 3.95
C SER A 86 5.11 22.39 4.85
N LYS A 87 3.94 21.83 4.50
CA LYS A 87 3.32 20.73 5.24
C LYS A 87 4.25 19.52 5.30
N ASN A 88 4.78 19.09 4.16
CA ASN A 88 5.62 17.91 4.08
C ASN A 88 6.97 18.12 4.78
N ALA A 89 7.55 19.32 4.67
CA ALA A 89 8.79 19.68 5.35
C ALA A 89 8.63 19.66 6.88
N LEU A 90 7.53 20.23 7.41
CA LEU A 90 7.23 20.22 8.85
C LEU A 90 6.96 18.80 9.36
N LEU A 91 6.25 17.97 8.61
CA LEU A 91 6.07 16.55 8.96
C LEU A 91 7.41 15.79 8.95
N GLY A 92 8.25 16.03 7.96
CA GLY A 92 9.60 15.46 7.89
C GLY A 92 10.44 15.85 9.11
N LEU A 93 10.44 17.14 9.47
CA LEU A 93 11.15 17.64 10.66
C LEU A 93 10.59 17.02 11.95
N TYR A 94 9.28 16.92 12.10
CA TYR A 94 8.66 16.26 13.25
C TYR A 94 9.13 14.80 13.41
N PHE A 95 9.06 14.00 12.34
CA PHE A 95 9.51 12.60 12.40
C PHE A 95 11.00 12.47 12.65
N PHE A 96 11.81 13.38 12.08
CA PHE A 96 13.24 13.43 12.31
C PHE A 96 13.55 13.71 13.80
N MET A 97 12.85 14.65 14.43
CA MET A 97 13.00 14.92 15.86
C MET A 97 12.50 13.74 16.71
N GLU A 98 11.36 13.13 16.35
CA GLU A 98 10.78 11.98 17.07
C GLU A 98 11.72 10.76 17.06
N MET A 99 12.52 10.59 16.00
CA MET A 99 13.55 9.55 15.90
C MET A 99 14.53 9.60 17.06
N PHE A 100 14.99 10.78 17.47
CA PHE A 100 15.90 10.93 18.62
C PHE A 100 15.19 10.74 19.96
N CYS A 101 13.93 11.16 20.05
CA CYS A 101 13.12 11.06 21.27
C CYS A 101 12.71 9.62 21.62
N ILE A 102 12.92 8.64 20.73
CA ILE A 102 12.56 7.23 20.99
C ILE A 102 13.38 6.63 22.13
N VAL A 103 14.65 7.04 22.29
CA VAL A 103 15.55 6.52 23.34
C VAL A 103 15.03 6.86 24.74
N ASN A 104 14.51 8.08 24.90
CA ASN A 104 13.85 8.52 26.12
C ASN A 104 12.52 7.78 26.35
N ALA A 105 11.74 7.53 25.28
CA ALA A 105 10.48 6.79 25.37
C ALA A 105 10.65 5.30 25.71
N MET A 106 11.82 4.71 25.39
CA MET A 106 12.18 3.35 25.81
C MET A 106 12.63 3.28 27.28
N GLY A 107 12.84 4.42 27.95
CA GLY A 107 13.38 4.47 29.31
C GLY A 107 14.88 4.20 29.41
N ILE A 108 15.61 4.23 28.28
CA ILE A 108 17.07 4.00 28.27
C ILE A 108 17.82 5.22 28.82
N THR A 109 17.36 6.43 28.46
CA THR A 109 17.97 7.70 28.90
C THR A 109 16.92 8.59 29.55
N ALA A 110 17.23 9.22 30.68
CA ALA A 110 16.38 10.23 31.31
C ALA A 110 16.97 11.63 31.12
N SER A 111 17.04 12.10 29.87
CA SER A 111 17.65 13.40 29.56
C SER A 111 16.60 14.51 29.45
N PRO A 112 16.73 15.64 30.20
CA PRO A 112 15.81 16.77 30.07
C PRO A 112 15.82 17.37 28.66
N PHE A 113 16.94 17.27 27.94
CA PHE A 113 17.03 17.70 26.55
C PHE A 113 16.08 16.92 25.64
N LEU A 114 15.97 15.60 25.81
CA LEU A 114 15.07 14.77 24.98
C LEU A 114 13.59 15.04 25.30
N ASN A 115 13.28 15.39 26.55
CA ASN A 115 11.93 15.85 26.91
C ASN A 115 11.59 17.19 26.26
N ALA A 116 12.52 18.15 26.28
CA ALA A 116 12.36 19.44 25.60
C ALA A 116 12.24 19.25 24.07
N LEU A 117 13.09 18.39 23.49
CA LEU A 117 13.06 18.06 22.06
C LEU A 117 11.72 17.42 21.67
N GLN A 118 11.20 16.51 22.50
CA GLN A 118 9.87 15.91 22.30
C GLN A 118 8.77 16.96 22.34
N HIS A 119 8.85 17.94 23.24
CA HIS A 119 7.89 19.04 23.31
C HIS A 119 7.94 19.93 22.05
N HIS A 120 9.13 20.29 21.58
CA HIS A 120 9.31 21.02 20.33
C HIS A 120 8.84 20.22 19.11
N ALA A 121 9.05 18.91 19.09
CA ALA A 121 8.55 18.05 18.02
C ALA A 121 7.00 18.11 17.95
N LEU A 122 6.32 18.13 19.09
CA LEU A 122 4.86 18.28 19.14
C LEU A 122 4.40 19.66 18.64
N GLN A 123 5.15 20.73 18.93
CA GLN A 123 4.88 22.06 18.37
C GLN A 123 5.01 22.07 16.84
N VAL A 124 6.08 21.47 16.30
CA VAL A 124 6.27 21.34 14.85
C VAL A 124 5.14 20.52 14.22
N TRP A 125 4.72 19.44 14.86
CA TRP A 125 3.59 18.62 14.39
C TRP A 125 2.29 19.42 14.35
N PHE A 126 2.01 20.23 15.38
CA PHE A 126 0.86 21.14 15.37
C PHE A 126 0.89 22.08 14.16
N PHE A 127 2.02 22.76 13.92
CA PHE A 127 2.15 23.66 12.77
C PHE A 127 1.99 22.92 11.43
N ALA A 128 2.49 21.68 11.33
CA ALA A 128 2.31 20.85 10.15
C ALA A 128 0.83 20.59 9.85
N ILE A 129 0.03 20.26 10.88
CA ILE A 129 -1.42 20.09 10.75
C ILE A 129 -2.09 21.42 10.41
N SER A 130 -1.68 22.54 11.02
CA SER A 130 -2.24 23.87 10.68
C SER A 130 -2.02 24.22 9.21
N VAL A 131 -0.84 23.96 8.65
CA VAL A 131 -0.57 24.14 7.22
C VAL A 131 -1.39 23.15 6.37
N SER A 132 -1.61 21.93 6.83
CA SER A 132 -2.51 20.96 6.18
C SER A 132 -3.96 21.45 6.10
N LEU A 133 -4.46 22.05 7.19
CA LEU A 133 -5.77 22.67 7.24
C LEU A 133 -5.87 23.83 6.24
N LEU A 134 -4.87 24.72 6.20
CA LEU A 134 -4.83 25.82 5.24
C LEU A 134 -4.80 25.32 3.79
N LEU A 135 -4.05 24.26 3.50
CA LEU A 135 -4.01 23.62 2.19
C LEU A 135 -5.38 23.03 1.80
N THR A 136 -6.01 22.30 2.72
CA THR A 136 -7.33 21.69 2.48
C THR A 136 -8.40 22.77 2.30
N PHE A 137 -8.30 23.87 3.04
CA PHE A 137 -9.19 25.02 2.89
C PHE A 137 -8.97 25.74 1.56
N TYR A 138 -7.72 25.95 1.15
CA TYR A 138 -7.38 26.47 -0.17
C TYR A 138 -7.97 25.59 -1.28
N ASP A 139 -7.73 24.27 -1.23
CA ASP A 139 -8.27 23.31 -2.19
C ASP A 139 -9.81 23.32 -2.20
N PHE A 140 -10.47 23.52 -1.04
CA PHE A 140 -11.92 23.64 -0.95
C PHE A 140 -12.46 24.91 -1.61
N LEU A 141 -11.78 26.05 -1.42
CA LEU A 141 -12.16 27.32 -2.05
C LEU A 141 -11.99 27.27 -3.56
N THR A 142 -10.89 26.71 -4.06
CA THR A 142 -10.65 26.59 -5.51
C THR A 142 -11.61 25.61 -6.18
N ILE A 143 -11.99 24.51 -5.49
CA ILE A 143 -12.99 23.55 -5.99
C ILE A 143 -14.42 24.11 -6.01
N ARG A 144 -14.76 25.08 -5.16
CA ARG A 144 -16.07 25.78 -5.29
C ARG A 144 -16.16 26.57 -6.59
N SER A 145 -15.03 26.99 -7.15
CA SER A 145 -14.96 27.75 -8.40
C SER A 145 -15.02 26.88 -9.65
N VAL A 146 -14.85 25.55 -9.55
CA VAL A 146 -14.82 24.60 -10.67
C VAL A 146 -15.88 23.52 -10.47
N THR A 147 -16.73 23.25 -11.48
CA THR A 147 -17.79 22.23 -11.45
C THR A 147 -17.22 20.86 -11.04
N SER A 148 -17.45 20.45 -9.79
CA SER A 148 -16.73 19.33 -9.15
C SER A 148 -17.63 18.12 -8.86
N SER A 149 -17.07 16.93 -9.09
CA SER A 149 -17.67 15.64 -8.76
C SER A 149 -17.96 15.53 -7.25
N PRO A 150 -19.10 14.93 -6.83
CA PRO A 150 -19.46 14.77 -5.42
C PRO A 150 -18.39 14.04 -4.61
N THR A 151 -17.68 13.09 -5.24
CA THR A 151 -16.62 12.29 -4.62
C THR A 151 -15.45 13.14 -4.09
N THR A 152 -15.07 14.20 -4.80
CA THR A 152 -13.95 15.07 -4.40
C THR A 152 -14.28 15.89 -3.17
N LYS A 153 -15.52 16.39 -3.07
CA LYS A 153 -15.99 17.15 -1.90
C LYS A 153 -15.98 16.29 -0.63
N THR A 154 -16.43 15.05 -0.73
CA THR A 154 -16.41 14.11 0.41
C THR A 154 -14.99 13.77 0.86
N GLN A 155 -14.03 13.64 -0.07
CA GLN A 155 -12.62 13.41 0.29
C GLN A 155 -12.03 14.60 1.04
N LEU A 156 -12.28 15.83 0.57
CA LEU A 156 -11.79 17.04 1.23
C LEU A 156 -12.41 17.26 2.61
N SER A 157 -13.73 17.05 2.76
CA SER A 157 -14.38 17.17 4.07
C SER A 157 -13.87 16.12 5.05
N THR A 158 -13.57 14.91 4.56
CA THR A 158 -12.95 13.86 5.38
C THR A 158 -11.55 14.27 5.82
N SER A 159 -10.72 14.81 4.93
CA SER A 159 -9.38 15.32 5.27
C SER A 159 -9.44 16.46 6.30
N LEU A 160 -10.38 17.40 6.12
CA LEU A 160 -10.60 18.50 7.05
C LEU A 160 -10.99 18.00 8.45
N LEU A 161 -11.90 17.02 8.51
CA LEU A 161 -12.33 16.40 9.76
C LEU A 161 -11.16 15.67 10.45
N LEU A 162 -10.35 14.93 9.69
CA LEU A 162 -9.18 14.23 10.20
C LEU A 162 -8.17 15.22 10.80
N ASP A 163 -7.84 16.28 10.08
CA ASP A 163 -6.90 17.31 10.55
C ASP A 163 -7.46 18.06 11.78
N ALA A 164 -8.76 18.34 11.82
CA ALA A 164 -9.43 18.97 12.97
C ALA A 164 -9.45 18.09 14.23
N CYS A 165 -9.60 16.77 14.08
CA CYS A 165 -9.47 15.85 15.21
C CYS A 165 -8.01 15.70 15.65
N ASP A 166 -7.08 15.67 14.70
CA ASP A 166 -5.66 15.42 14.97
C ASP A 166 -4.97 16.62 15.62
N ILE A 167 -5.41 17.86 15.37
CA ILE A 167 -4.84 19.07 15.98
C ILE A 167 -4.97 19.10 17.51
N LEU A 168 -5.99 18.45 18.06
CA LEU A 168 -6.23 18.37 19.51
C LEU A 168 -5.11 17.61 20.22
N ILE A 169 -4.42 16.68 19.55
CA ILE A 169 -3.41 15.83 20.17
C ILE A 169 -2.13 16.61 20.47
N PRO A 170 -1.43 17.23 19.50
CA PRO A 170 -0.29 18.07 19.82
C PRO A 170 -0.73 19.36 20.54
N GLY A 171 -1.90 19.91 20.22
CA GLY A 171 -2.40 21.14 20.85
C GLY A 171 -2.61 20.99 22.36
N SER A 172 -3.19 19.88 22.80
CA SER A 172 -3.34 19.58 24.24
C SER A 172 -2.03 19.17 24.91
N ALA A 173 -1.18 18.41 24.21
CA ALA A 173 0.09 17.94 24.77
C ALA A 173 1.11 19.08 24.97
N VAL A 174 1.05 20.12 24.13
CA VAL A 174 1.86 21.36 24.27
C VAL A 174 1.22 22.36 25.26
N GLY A 175 -0.07 22.19 25.58
CA GLY A 175 -0.81 23.08 26.47
C GLY A 175 -1.43 24.30 25.78
N TRP A 176 -1.49 24.33 24.44
CA TRP A 176 -2.18 25.39 23.69
C TRP A 176 -3.70 25.24 23.68
N ILE A 177 -4.21 24.02 23.85
CA ILE A 177 -5.64 23.72 23.88
C ILE A 177 -5.98 23.02 25.19
N SER A 178 -6.89 23.60 25.98
CA SER A 178 -7.42 23.01 27.22
C SER A 178 -8.42 21.89 26.91
N ALA A 179 -7.96 20.77 26.38
CA ALA A 179 -8.77 19.58 26.13
C ALA A 179 -8.47 18.48 27.17
N SER A 180 -9.51 17.85 27.71
CA SER A 180 -9.34 16.73 28.64
C SER A 180 -8.69 15.52 27.93
N SER A 181 -8.00 14.67 28.70
CA SER A 181 -7.42 13.43 28.17
C SER A 181 -8.47 12.54 27.49
N VAL A 182 -9.70 12.52 28.00
CA VAL A 182 -10.82 11.75 27.42
C VAL A 182 -11.23 12.35 26.07
N THR A 183 -11.41 13.67 25.98
CA THR A 183 -11.75 14.36 24.73
C THR A 183 -10.73 14.08 23.62
N VAL A 184 -9.44 14.15 23.96
CA VAL A 184 -8.34 13.86 23.02
C VAL A 184 -8.36 12.38 22.61
N GLY A 185 -8.69 11.46 23.52
CA GLY A 185 -8.86 10.04 23.23
C GLY A 185 -10.02 9.79 22.25
N ILE A 186 -11.15 10.46 22.44
CA ILE A 186 -12.32 10.34 21.54
C ILE A 186 -11.96 10.85 20.14
N ALA A 187 -11.37 12.06 20.05
CA ALA A 187 -10.95 12.64 18.78
C ALA A 187 -9.96 11.73 18.04
N SER A 188 -8.95 11.21 18.75
CA SER A 188 -7.99 10.26 18.18
C SER A 188 -8.64 8.94 17.76
N SER A 189 -9.70 8.48 18.45
CA SER A 189 -10.43 7.27 18.07
C SER A 189 -11.19 7.47 16.76
N ILE A 190 -11.93 8.58 16.65
CA ILE A 190 -12.67 8.95 15.44
C ILE A 190 -11.72 9.05 14.24
N SER A 191 -10.62 9.78 14.37
CA SER A 191 -9.67 9.94 13.26
C SER A 191 -8.99 8.62 12.87
N SER A 192 -8.72 7.74 13.84
CA SER A 192 -8.15 6.42 13.59
C SER A 192 -9.11 5.48 12.85
N VAL A 193 -10.40 5.48 13.19
CA VAL A 193 -11.40 4.64 12.51
C VAL A 193 -11.59 5.09 11.07
N ILE A 194 -11.68 6.40 10.83
CA ILE A 194 -11.84 6.96 9.48
C ILE A 194 -10.59 6.64 8.63
N ALA A 195 -9.39 6.92 9.14
CA ALA A 195 -8.15 6.62 8.43
C ALA A 195 -7.95 5.11 8.22
N GLY A 196 -8.28 4.28 9.20
CA GLY A 196 -8.24 2.82 9.10
C GLY A 196 -9.16 2.30 8.00
N LYS A 197 -10.38 2.84 7.88
CA LYS A 197 -11.31 2.50 6.80
C LYS A 197 -10.78 2.89 5.41
N GLN A 198 -10.13 4.05 5.29
CA GLN A 198 -9.49 4.46 4.03
C GLN A 198 -8.37 3.49 3.63
N ILE A 199 -7.52 3.11 4.58
CA ILE A 199 -6.44 2.13 4.36
C ILE A 199 -7.00 0.76 4.01
N TRP A 200 -8.05 0.31 4.71
CA TRP A 200 -8.73 -0.95 4.41
C TRP A 200 -9.17 -0.99 2.95
N ASN A 201 -9.88 0.03 2.49
CA ASN A 201 -10.38 0.09 1.11
C ASN A 201 -9.23 0.08 0.09
N ARG A 202 -8.13 0.81 0.37
CA ARG A 202 -6.93 0.83 -0.47
C ARG A 202 -6.29 -0.57 -0.55
N VAL A 203 -6.00 -1.18 0.58
CA VAL A 203 -5.32 -2.48 0.68
C VAL A 203 -6.13 -3.59 0.01
N GLN A 204 -7.46 -3.61 0.18
CA GLN A 204 -8.29 -4.61 -0.50
C GLN A 204 -8.34 -4.39 -2.02
N LYS A 205 -8.31 -3.14 -2.47
CA LYS A 205 -8.22 -2.82 -3.90
C LYS A 205 -6.89 -3.32 -4.48
N GLU A 206 -5.76 -2.99 -3.85
CA GLU A 206 -4.42 -3.43 -4.26
C GLU A 206 -4.30 -4.97 -4.29
N SER A 207 -4.83 -5.67 -3.28
CA SER A 207 -4.85 -7.13 -3.25
C SER A 207 -5.65 -7.72 -4.42
N ARG A 208 -6.82 -7.17 -4.74
CA ARG A 208 -7.65 -7.65 -5.87
C ARG A 208 -6.95 -7.41 -7.20
N GLU A 209 -6.32 -6.26 -7.38
CA GLU A 209 -5.54 -5.94 -8.59
C GLU A 209 -4.32 -6.86 -8.73
N MET A 210 -3.61 -7.15 -7.63
CA MET A 210 -2.48 -8.07 -7.64
C MET A 210 -2.93 -9.49 -8.01
N GLN A 211 -4.09 -9.94 -7.50
CA GLN A 211 -4.66 -11.23 -7.86
C GLN A 211 -5.06 -11.29 -9.34
N ALA A 212 -5.67 -10.23 -9.88
CA ALA A 212 -6.01 -10.14 -11.29
C ALA A 212 -4.75 -10.22 -12.17
N ARG A 213 -3.71 -9.43 -11.86
CA ARG A 213 -2.41 -9.46 -12.55
C ARG A 213 -1.73 -10.83 -12.46
N ARG A 214 -1.85 -11.53 -11.33
CA ARG A 214 -1.34 -12.90 -11.17
C ARG A 214 -2.09 -13.88 -12.08
N LYS A 215 -3.42 -13.80 -12.14
CA LYS A 215 -4.24 -14.63 -13.05
C LYS A 215 -3.88 -14.38 -14.51
N GLU A 216 -3.75 -13.12 -14.93
CA GLU A 216 -3.33 -12.77 -16.29
C GLU A 216 -1.95 -13.31 -16.67
N ARG A 217 -0.98 -13.28 -15.74
CA ARG A 217 0.36 -13.85 -15.96
C ARG A 217 0.30 -15.37 -16.10
N MET A 218 -0.53 -16.05 -15.30
CA MET A 218 -0.73 -17.50 -15.41
C MET A 218 -1.40 -17.87 -16.74
N SER A 219 -2.47 -17.17 -17.14
CA SER A 219 -3.13 -17.40 -18.42
C SER A 219 -2.21 -17.16 -19.62
N ARG A 220 -1.31 -16.16 -19.55
CA ARG A 220 -0.29 -15.94 -20.58
C ARG A 220 0.74 -17.07 -20.64
N LYS A 221 1.22 -17.56 -19.49
CA LYS A 221 2.15 -18.71 -19.45
C LYS A 221 1.51 -19.98 -20.00
N VAL A 222 0.25 -20.25 -19.65
CA VAL A 222 -0.50 -21.40 -20.17
C VAL A 222 -0.66 -21.28 -21.69
N ARG A 223 -1.04 -20.10 -22.20
CA ARG A 223 -1.17 -19.88 -23.65
C ARG A 223 0.15 -20.05 -24.38
N PHE A 224 1.24 -19.54 -23.82
CA PHE A 224 2.58 -19.70 -24.41
C PHE A 224 3.01 -21.17 -24.41
N GLY A 225 2.85 -21.88 -23.29
CA GLY A 225 3.17 -23.31 -23.20
C GLY A 225 2.30 -24.19 -24.10
N ALA A 226 1.02 -23.85 -24.28
CA ALA A 226 0.15 -24.53 -25.23
C ALA A 226 0.60 -24.30 -26.69
N GLY A 227 1.03 -23.07 -27.03
CA GLY A 227 1.58 -22.77 -28.35
C GLY A 227 2.91 -23.49 -28.64
N THR A 228 3.80 -23.60 -27.64
CA THR A 228 5.04 -24.39 -27.78
C THR A 228 4.72 -25.87 -28.00
N LYS A 229 3.83 -26.45 -27.19
CA LYS A 229 3.40 -27.85 -27.38
C LYS A 229 2.78 -28.10 -28.75
N ALA A 230 1.85 -27.26 -29.19
CA ALA A 230 1.24 -27.40 -30.52
C ALA A 230 2.28 -27.31 -31.65
N SER A 231 3.28 -26.44 -31.52
CA SER A 231 4.38 -26.35 -32.50
C SER A 231 5.30 -27.57 -32.48
N ASP A 232 5.50 -28.20 -31.32
CA ASP A 232 6.31 -29.42 -31.20
C ASP A 232 5.53 -30.62 -31.75
N ASP A 233 4.23 -30.71 -31.46
CA ASP A 233 3.31 -31.73 -31.98
C ASP A 233 3.22 -31.64 -33.52
N GLU A 234 3.08 -30.43 -34.11
CA GLU A 234 3.08 -30.23 -35.57
C GLU A 234 4.41 -30.68 -36.23
N LYS A 235 5.55 -30.47 -35.56
CA LYS A 235 6.86 -30.92 -36.07
C LYS A 235 7.00 -32.44 -36.00
N GLU A 236 6.49 -33.07 -34.94
CA GLU A 236 6.48 -34.53 -34.83
C GLU A 236 5.59 -35.16 -35.91
N GLU A 237 4.38 -34.63 -36.14
CA GLU A 237 3.50 -35.10 -37.22
C GLU A 237 4.13 -34.95 -38.61
N MET A 238 4.82 -33.82 -38.86
CA MET A 238 5.49 -33.58 -40.14
C MET A 238 6.64 -34.57 -40.40
N MET A 239 7.45 -34.87 -39.36
CA MET A 239 8.50 -35.90 -39.44
C MET A 239 7.92 -37.32 -39.63
N GLU A 240 6.78 -37.63 -39.00
CA GLU A 240 6.13 -38.93 -39.14
C GLU A 240 5.52 -39.12 -40.54
N ALA A 241 4.94 -38.06 -41.11
CA ALA A 241 4.42 -38.03 -42.47
C ALA A 241 5.54 -38.22 -43.51
N GLU A 242 6.69 -37.58 -43.31
CA GLU A 242 7.86 -37.72 -44.20
C GLU A 242 8.43 -39.15 -44.18
N LYS A 243 8.50 -39.79 -43.00
CA LYS A 243 8.88 -41.21 -42.88
C LYS A 243 7.89 -42.14 -43.58
N LYS A 244 6.57 -41.90 -43.48
CA LYS A 244 5.54 -42.70 -44.16
C LYS A 244 5.56 -42.51 -45.68
N GLY A 245 5.82 -41.28 -46.16
CA GLY A 245 5.98 -40.98 -47.58
C GLY A 245 7.21 -41.65 -48.20
N SER A 246 8.34 -41.66 -47.49
CA SER A 246 9.56 -42.33 -47.97
C SER A 246 9.38 -43.86 -48.06
N ASN A 247 8.74 -44.48 -47.07
CA ASN A 247 8.43 -45.92 -47.10
C ASN A 247 7.41 -46.32 -48.17
N SER A 248 6.47 -45.44 -48.55
CA SER A 248 5.49 -45.74 -49.61
C SER A 248 6.11 -45.65 -51.01
N VAL A 249 7.05 -44.72 -51.23
CA VAL A 249 7.83 -44.61 -52.48
C VAL A 249 8.75 -45.83 -52.67
N VAL A 250 9.37 -46.32 -51.59
CA VAL A 250 10.17 -47.54 -51.62
C VAL A 250 9.30 -48.77 -51.90
N ASN A 251 8.14 -48.93 -51.24
CA ASN A 251 7.23 -50.04 -51.51
C ASN A 251 6.56 -49.98 -52.91
N GLY A 252 6.28 -48.77 -53.42
CA GLY A 252 5.77 -48.58 -54.79
C GLY A 252 6.82 -48.96 -55.84
N SER A 253 8.09 -48.64 -55.59
CA SER A 253 9.21 -49.03 -56.45
C SER A 253 9.47 -50.55 -56.43
N VAL A 254 9.34 -51.19 -55.26
CA VAL A 254 9.47 -52.66 -55.14
C VAL A 254 8.32 -53.38 -55.87
N LYS A 255 7.08 -52.88 -55.79
CA LYS A 255 5.95 -53.45 -56.57
C LYS A 255 6.06 -53.23 -58.08
N ALA A 256 6.68 -52.13 -58.52
CA ALA A 256 6.94 -51.90 -59.94
C ALA A 256 8.02 -52.85 -60.49
N VAL A 257 9.05 -53.14 -59.68
CA VAL A 257 10.10 -54.11 -60.03
C VAL A 257 9.58 -55.56 -59.97
N GLU A 258 8.69 -55.90 -59.04
CA GLU A 258 8.11 -57.25 -58.95
C GLU A 258 7.20 -57.58 -60.15
N ASN A 259 6.52 -56.58 -60.73
CA ASN A 259 5.73 -56.74 -61.96
C ASN A 259 6.60 -56.82 -63.24
N GLU A 260 7.81 -56.25 -63.25
CA GLU A 260 8.75 -56.42 -64.38
C GLU A 260 9.47 -57.78 -64.35
N VAL A 261 9.70 -58.36 -63.17
CA VAL A 261 10.44 -59.64 -63.03
C VAL A 261 9.60 -60.86 -63.44
N TYR A 262 8.26 -60.80 -63.39
CA TYR A 262 7.37 -61.89 -63.83
C TYR A 262 6.68 -61.65 -65.20
N GLY A 263 7.11 -60.63 -65.95
CA GLY A 263 6.43 -60.18 -67.16
C GLY A 263 7.14 -60.48 -68.49
N VAL A 264 7.99 -61.51 -68.61
CA VAL A 264 8.66 -61.82 -69.89
C VAL A 264 8.39 -63.25 -70.38
N LYS A 265 7.66 -63.27 -71.53
CA LYS A 265 7.63 -64.28 -72.59
C LYS A 265 7.00 -65.65 -72.30
N ARG A 266 5.74 -65.79 -72.75
CA ARG A 266 5.38 -66.89 -73.64
C ARG A 266 5.17 -66.36 -75.07
N ARG A 267 6.20 -66.54 -75.91
CA ARG A 267 6.07 -66.51 -77.37
C ARG A 267 6.19 -67.96 -77.84
N SER A 268 5.09 -68.56 -78.30
CA SER A 268 5.08 -69.81 -79.09
C SER A 268 4.25 -69.49 -80.35
N LYS A 269 4.85 -69.16 -81.49
CA LYS A 269 5.36 -70.02 -82.59
C LYS A 269 4.28 -70.90 -83.25
N LYS A 270 4.09 -70.60 -84.56
CA LYS A 270 3.50 -71.38 -85.68
C LYS A 270 1.97 -71.56 -85.62
N ALA A 271 1.21 -71.42 -86.70
CA ALA A 271 1.49 -71.39 -88.14
C ALA A 271 0.62 -70.33 -88.85
#